data_AF-A0A9E0AQB4-F1
#
_entry.id   AF-A0A9E0AQB4-F1
#
_cell.length_a   1.000
_cell.length_b   1.000
_cell.length_c   1.000
_cell.angle_alpha   90.00
_cell.angle_beta   90.00
_cell.angle_gamma   90.00
#
_symmetry.space_group_name_H-M   'P 1'
#
loop_
_entity.id
_entity.type
_entity.pdbx_description
1 polymer ?
#
loop_
_entity_poly.entity_id
_entity_poly.type
_entity_poly.pdbx_seq_one_letter_code
_entity_poly.pdbx_strand_id
1 'polypeptide(L)'
;MSTKRRRTILRWMWAGVFVLLMVIGGIGYVAYERIYQPNVEVADHNRNFLLIPTGADFDDVINLLHEKKALKDEASFRWTAGRMKYGSDVKPGRYKLRSGMSNRELVQLLRSGRQTPVKLVFNNI
;
A
#
# COMPACT_ATOMS: atom_id res chain seq x y z
N MET A 1 21.31 47.67 -24.96
CA MET A 1 20.16 46.83 -25.41
C MET A 1 20.18 45.39 -24.87
N SER A 2 21.27 44.88 -24.29
CA SER A 2 21.43 43.46 -23.88
C SER A 2 20.78 43.06 -22.53
N THR A 3 20.51 44.01 -21.63
CA THR A 3 20.04 43.73 -20.26
C THR A 3 18.56 43.31 -20.18
N LYS A 4 17.68 43.89 -21.02
CA LYS A 4 16.26 43.52 -21.07
C LYS A 4 16.06 42.07 -21.53
N ARG A 5 16.81 41.64 -22.56
CA ARG A 5 16.76 40.26 -23.10
C ARG A 5 17.23 39.22 -22.09
N ARG A 6 18.26 39.54 -21.28
CA ARG A 6 18.73 38.66 -20.20
C ARG A 6 17.68 38.50 -19.09
N ARG A 7 17.00 39.57 -18.69
CA ARG A 7 15.93 39.53 -17.67
C ARG A 7 14.70 38.73 -18.12
N THR A 8 14.31 38.83 -19.40
CA THR A 8 13.20 38.02 -19.93
C THR A 8 13.56 36.54 -20.00
N ILE A 9 14.77 36.18 -20.45
CA ILE A 9 15.26 34.79 -20.47
C ILE A 9 15.30 34.21 -19.04
N LEU A 10 15.84 34.95 -18.08
CA LEU A 10 15.84 34.55 -16.66
C LEU A 10 14.41 34.30 -16.14
N ARG A 11 13.45 35.18 -16.47
CA ARG A 11 12.05 35.02 -16.05
C ARG A 11 11.41 33.74 -16.60
N TRP A 12 11.64 33.42 -17.87
CA TRP A 12 11.13 32.19 -18.48
C TRP A 12 11.81 30.93 -17.94
N MET A 13 13.11 31.00 -17.64
CA MET A 13 13.82 29.92 -16.98
C MET A 13 13.26 29.65 -15.58
N TRP A 14 13.02 30.68 -14.77
CA TRP A 14 12.38 30.53 -13.46
C TRP A 14 10.95 30.01 -13.55
N ALA A 15 10.18 30.44 -14.56
CA ALA A 15 8.85 29.88 -14.82
C ALA A 15 8.92 28.38 -15.15
N GLY A 16 9.89 27.96 -15.98
CA GLY A 16 10.13 26.54 -16.28
C GLY A 16 10.50 25.72 -15.04
N VAL A 17 11.40 26.24 -14.20
CA VAL A 17 11.77 25.60 -12.92
C VAL A 17 10.55 25.48 -12.00
N PHE A 18 9.72 26.52 -11.91
CA PHE A 18 8.51 26.50 -11.08
C PHE A 18 7.50 25.45 -11.57
N VAL A 19 7.28 25.34 -12.88
CA VAL A 19 6.42 24.29 -13.46
C VAL A 19 6.98 22.91 -13.15
N LEU A 20 8.29 22.70 -13.30
CA LEU A 20 8.93 21.43 -12.98
C LEU A 20 8.75 21.04 -11.51
N LEU A 21 8.92 22.00 -10.59
CA LEU A 21 8.69 21.77 -9.16
C LEU A 21 7.24 21.40 -8.85
N MET A 22 6.27 22.04 -9.51
CA MET A 22 4.86 21.66 -9.37
C MET A 22 4.58 20.25 -9.85
N VAL A 23 5.17 19.83 -10.97
CA VAL A 23 5.02 18.45 -11.48
C VAL A 23 5.60 17.44 -10.48
N ILE A 24 6.80 17.69 -9.96
CA ILE A 24 7.45 16.83 -8.96
C ILE A 24 6.61 16.78 -7.67
N GLY A 25 6.13 17.93 -7.20
CA GLY A 25 5.27 18.03 -6.02
C GLY A 25 3.96 17.25 -6.18
N GLY A 26 3.31 17.35 -7.35
CA GLY A 26 2.10 16.58 -7.66
C GLY A 26 2.33 15.08 -7.67
N ILE A 27 3.43 14.62 -8.28
CA ILE A 27 3.81 13.19 -8.25
C ILE A 27 4.06 12.73 -6.80
N GLY A 28 4.78 13.53 -6.01
CA GLY A 28 5.05 13.25 -4.61
C GLY A 28 3.78 13.15 -3.77
N TYR A 29 2.81 14.04 -4.00
CA TYR A 29 1.52 14.04 -3.32
C TYR A 29 0.71 12.77 -3.62
N VAL A 30 0.58 12.39 -4.90
CA VAL A 30 -0.12 11.15 -5.29
C VAL A 30 0.56 9.91 -4.72
N ALA A 31 1.89 9.87 -4.72
CA ALA A 31 2.63 8.76 -4.12
C ALA A 31 2.42 8.67 -2.59
N TYR A 32 2.42 9.82 -1.90
CA TYR A 32 2.14 9.89 -0.47
C TYR A 32 0.75 9.34 -0.15
N GLU A 33 -0.25 9.78 -0.91
CA GLU A 33 -1.64 9.36 -0.74
C GLU A 33 -1.78 7.84 -0.87
N ARG A 34 -1.22 7.24 -1.92
CA ARG A 34 -1.26 5.79 -2.16
C ARG A 34 -0.58 4.96 -1.08
N ILE A 35 0.46 5.47 -0.42
CA ILE A 35 1.21 4.71 0.59
C ILE A 35 0.56 4.82 1.96
N TYR A 36 0.16 6.03 2.34
CA TYR A 36 -0.17 6.37 3.73
C TYR A 36 -1.66 6.50 3.98
N GLN A 37 -2.50 6.67 2.97
CA GLN A 37 -3.93 6.69 3.23
C GLN A 37 -4.44 5.33 3.72
N PRO A 38 -5.44 5.35 4.63
CA PRO A 38 -6.14 4.15 5.05
C PRO A 38 -6.78 3.42 3.86
N ASN A 39 -6.26 2.23 3.54
CA ASN A 39 -6.76 1.42 2.42
C ASN A 39 -7.52 0.17 2.90
N VAL A 40 -7.33 -0.25 4.15
CA VAL A 40 -7.99 -1.43 4.69
C VAL A 40 -9.31 -1.06 5.35
N GLU A 41 -10.37 -1.71 4.91
CA GLU A 41 -11.70 -1.60 5.48
C GLU A 41 -12.16 -2.97 5.99
N VAL A 42 -12.69 -3.01 7.21
CA VAL A 42 -13.22 -4.25 7.78
C VAL A 42 -14.61 -3.95 8.34
N ALA A 43 -15.64 -4.51 7.68
CA ALA A 43 -17.04 -4.28 8.03
C ALA A 43 -17.44 -4.89 9.39
N ASP A 44 -16.83 -6.02 9.78
CA ASP A 44 -17.13 -6.72 11.02
C ASP A 44 -15.84 -7.01 11.80
N HIS A 45 -15.74 -6.46 13.02
CA HIS A 45 -14.58 -6.64 13.90
C HIS A 45 -14.33 -8.11 14.29
N ASN A 46 -15.34 -8.98 14.23
CA ASN A 46 -15.20 -10.41 14.52
C ASN A 46 -14.73 -11.24 13.30
N ARG A 47 -14.80 -10.69 12.08
CA ARG A 47 -14.37 -11.35 10.83
C ARG A 47 -13.11 -10.74 10.23
N ASN A 48 -12.34 -10.02 11.04
CA ASN A 48 -11.15 -9.27 10.63
C ASN A 48 -9.91 -10.13 10.36
N PHE A 49 -10.06 -11.41 10.02
CA PHE A 49 -8.92 -12.31 9.78
C PHE A 49 -8.77 -12.64 8.30
N LEU A 50 -7.56 -12.48 7.78
CA LEU A 50 -7.11 -12.99 6.50
C LEU A 50 -6.41 -14.33 6.73
N LEU A 51 -6.83 -15.37 6.02
CA LEU A 51 -6.25 -16.70 6.08
C LEU A 51 -5.53 -16.96 4.75
N ILE A 52 -4.21 -16.96 4.78
CA ILE A 52 -3.38 -17.23 3.60
C ILE A 52 -2.97 -18.71 3.67
N PRO A 53 -3.39 -19.56 2.69
CA PRO A 53 -3.03 -20.97 2.69
C PRO A 53 -1.55 -21.19 2.38
N THR A 54 -1.04 -22.35 2.78
CA THR A 54 0.33 -22.77 2.44
C THR A 54 0.46 -22.90 0.92
N GLY A 55 1.53 -22.32 0.36
CA GLY A 55 1.77 -22.34 -1.08
C GLY A 55 1.05 -21.23 -1.86
N ALA A 56 0.28 -20.36 -1.19
CA ALA A 56 -0.34 -19.21 -1.82
C ALA A 56 0.68 -18.27 -2.45
N ASP A 57 0.38 -17.75 -3.63
CA ASP A 57 1.16 -16.70 -4.27
C ASP A 57 0.58 -15.30 -3.99
N PHE A 58 1.14 -14.30 -4.64
CA PHE A 58 0.71 -12.92 -4.45
C PHE A 58 -0.72 -12.67 -4.96
N ASP A 59 -1.10 -13.26 -6.09
CA ASP A 59 -2.42 -13.07 -6.67
C ASP A 59 -3.50 -13.79 -5.83
N ASP A 60 -3.18 -14.92 -5.21
CA ASP A 60 -4.04 -15.55 -4.21
C ASP A 60 -4.34 -14.60 -3.04
N VAL A 61 -3.33 -13.88 -2.54
CA VAL A 61 -3.53 -12.89 -1.46
C VAL A 61 -4.43 -11.75 -1.92
N ILE A 62 -4.28 -11.29 -3.15
CA ILE A 62 -5.16 -10.27 -3.72
C ILE A 62 -6.59 -10.78 -3.79
N ASN A 63 -6.80 -11.99 -4.31
CA ASN A 63 -8.12 -12.62 -4.38
C ASN A 63 -8.77 -12.73 -3.00
N LEU A 64 -8.03 -13.19 -1.99
CA LEU A 64 -8.50 -13.30 -0.61
C LEU A 64 -8.88 -11.93 0.00
N LEU A 65 -8.12 -10.87 -0.31
CA LEU A 65 -8.42 -9.51 0.12
C LEU A 65 -9.64 -8.94 -0.60
N HIS A 66 -9.80 -9.24 -1.90
CA HIS A 66 -10.93 -8.83 -2.72
C HIS A 66 -12.24 -9.50 -2.26
N GLU A 67 -12.24 -10.83 -2.05
CA GLU A 67 -13.39 -11.58 -1.53
C GLU A 67 -13.89 -11.04 -0.18
N LYS A 68 -12.96 -10.60 0.67
CA LYS A 68 -13.27 -9.97 1.96
C LYS A 68 -13.72 -8.53 1.85
N LYS A 69 -13.65 -7.92 0.66
CA LYS A 69 -13.83 -6.49 0.44
C LYS A 69 -12.96 -5.67 1.40
N ALA A 70 -11.74 -6.15 1.63
CA ALA A 70 -10.85 -5.62 2.65
C ALA A 70 -10.06 -4.39 2.18
N LEU A 71 -10.02 -4.13 0.87
CA LEU A 71 -9.27 -3.03 0.26
C LEU A 71 -10.24 -2.02 -0.38
N LYS A 72 -9.97 -0.73 -0.19
CA LYS A 72 -10.67 0.35 -0.90
C LYS A 72 -10.13 0.55 -2.31
N ASP A 73 -8.82 0.42 -2.48
CA ASP A 73 -8.08 0.55 -3.73
C ASP A 73 -7.03 -0.58 -3.84
N GLU A 74 -7.36 -1.62 -4.61
CA GLU A 74 -6.45 -2.74 -4.86
C GLU A 74 -5.18 -2.33 -5.62
N ALA A 75 -5.29 -1.39 -6.57
CA ALA A 75 -4.17 -0.97 -7.39
C ALA A 75 -3.08 -0.28 -6.54
N SER A 76 -3.48 0.54 -5.57
CA SER A 76 -2.56 1.16 -4.61
C SER A 76 -1.87 0.13 -3.71
N PHE A 77 -2.57 -0.94 -3.33
CA PHE A 77 -1.99 -2.06 -2.59
C PHE A 77 -0.98 -2.83 -3.45
N ARG A 78 -1.35 -3.22 -4.68
CA ARG A 78 -0.45 -3.90 -5.63
C ARG A 78 0.83 -3.11 -5.88
N TRP A 79 0.71 -1.80 -6.09
CA TRP A 79 1.86 -0.92 -6.28
C TRP A 79 2.76 -0.88 -5.04
N THR A 80 2.18 -0.74 -3.85
CA THR A 80 2.93 -0.71 -2.59
C THR A 80 3.61 -2.04 -2.30
N ALA A 81 2.89 -3.15 -2.50
CA ALA A 81 3.40 -4.52 -2.35
C ALA A 81 4.57 -4.80 -3.30
N GLY A 82 4.47 -4.35 -4.57
CA GLY A 82 5.55 -4.43 -5.56
C GLY A 82 6.78 -3.64 -5.11
N ARG A 83 6.60 -2.40 -4.64
CA ARG A 83 7.71 -1.57 -4.14
C ARG A 83 8.39 -2.16 -2.90
N MET A 84 7.63 -2.85 -2.06
CA MET A 84 8.09 -3.52 -0.85
C MET A 84 8.56 -4.96 -1.07
N LYS A 85 8.58 -5.44 -2.33
CA LYS A 85 8.98 -6.80 -2.72
C LYS A 85 8.21 -7.89 -1.96
N TYR A 86 6.92 -7.69 -1.72
CA TYR A 86 6.12 -8.68 -0.99
C TYR A 86 5.80 -9.92 -1.83
N GLY A 87 5.59 -9.76 -3.14
CA GLY A 87 5.18 -10.87 -4.00
C GLY A 87 6.21 -11.99 -4.18
N SER A 88 7.46 -11.81 -3.75
CA SER A 88 8.49 -12.85 -3.83
C SER A 88 8.47 -13.86 -2.68
N ASP A 89 7.81 -13.53 -1.56
CA ASP A 89 7.82 -14.36 -0.35
C ASP A 89 6.54 -14.16 0.46
N VAL A 90 5.49 -14.85 0.03
CA VAL A 90 4.19 -14.85 0.70
C VAL A 90 4.23 -15.79 1.89
N LYS A 91 4.00 -15.24 3.08
CA LYS A 91 3.96 -16.01 4.33
C LYS A 91 2.54 -16.54 4.57
N PRO A 92 2.32 -17.86 4.60
CA PRO A 92 1.03 -18.42 4.96
C PRO A 92 0.67 -18.08 6.41
N GLY A 93 -0.60 -18.22 6.76
CA GLY A 93 -1.08 -18.07 8.13
C GLY A 93 -2.30 -17.17 8.30
N ARG A 94 -2.66 -16.95 9.57
CA ARG A 94 -3.82 -16.13 9.97
C ARG A 94 -3.36 -14.74 10.40
N TYR A 95 -3.84 -13.71 9.72
CA TYR A 95 -3.48 -12.32 9.99
C TYR A 95 -4.71 -11.51 10.41
N LYS A 96 -4.61 -10.79 11.52
CA LYS A 96 -5.65 -9.86 11.96
C LYS A 96 -5.51 -8.53 11.21
N LEU A 97 -6.46 -8.28 10.32
CA LEU A 97 -6.64 -6.99 9.66
C LEU A 97 -7.24 -5.99 10.66
N ARG A 98 -6.79 -4.74 10.58
CA ARG A 98 -7.33 -3.62 11.35
C ARG A 98 -7.93 -2.63 10.37
N SER A 99 -9.18 -2.23 10.60
CA SER A 99 -9.79 -1.15 9.83
C SER A 99 -8.96 0.12 9.97
N GLY A 100 -8.79 0.86 8.88
CA GLY A 100 -7.97 2.07 8.82
C GLY A 100 -6.49 1.83 8.56
N MET A 101 -6.05 0.58 8.39
CA MET A 101 -4.67 0.26 8.05
C MET A 101 -4.32 0.78 6.65
N SER A 102 -3.14 1.38 6.52
CA SER A 102 -2.56 1.81 5.23
C SER A 102 -2.01 0.63 4.43
N ASN A 103 -1.74 0.85 3.14
CA ASN A 103 -1.08 -0.17 2.30
C ASN A 103 0.25 -0.65 2.88
N ARG A 104 1.07 0.29 3.35
CA ARG A 104 2.38 -0.02 3.94
C ARG A 104 2.25 -0.89 5.18
N GLU A 105 1.32 -0.58 6.07
CA GLU A 105 1.10 -1.37 7.29
C GLU A 105 0.60 -2.78 6.97
N LEU A 106 -0.32 -2.93 5.99
CA LEU A 106 -0.81 -4.24 5.57
C LEU A 106 0.32 -5.08 4.98
N VAL A 107 1.08 -4.53 4.04
CA VAL A 107 2.23 -5.24 3.46
C VAL A 107 3.25 -5.59 4.53
N GLN A 108 3.53 -4.68 5.48
CA GLN A 108 4.45 -4.95 6.58
C GLN A 108 3.95 -6.06 7.51
N LEU A 109 2.65 -6.12 7.80
CA LEU A 109 2.03 -7.21 8.57
C LEU A 109 2.26 -8.55 7.88
N LEU A 110 1.86 -8.65 6.61
CA LEU A 110 1.92 -9.89 5.82
C LEU A 110 3.37 -10.35 5.61
N ARG A 111 4.27 -9.43 5.25
CA ARG A 111 5.70 -9.73 5.04
C ARG A 111 6.42 -10.12 6.33
N SER A 112 5.96 -9.62 7.49
CA SER A 112 6.59 -9.97 8.77
C SER A 112 6.22 -11.36 9.28
N GLY A 113 5.22 -12.02 8.70
CA GLY A 113 4.73 -13.30 9.22
C GLY A 113 4.19 -13.23 10.65
N ARG A 114 3.86 -12.02 11.16
CA ARG A 114 3.29 -11.82 12.50
C ARG A 114 1.84 -12.30 12.53
N GLN A 115 1.68 -13.61 12.56
CA GLN A 115 0.39 -14.29 12.63
C GLN A 115 -0.30 -14.02 13.96
N THR A 116 -1.63 -14.09 13.95
CA THR A 116 -2.43 -14.05 15.18
C THR A 116 -2.46 -15.45 15.79
N PRO A 117 -2.08 -15.63 17.07
CA PRO A 117 -2.14 -16.93 17.72
C PRO A 117 -3.56 -17.47 17.72
N VAL A 118 -3.70 -18.78 17.46
CA VAL A 118 -4.97 -19.50 17.55
C VAL A 118 -4.98 -20.34 18.83
N LYS A 119 -6.13 -20.39 19.51
CA LYS A 119 -6.31 -21.24 20.70
C LYS A 119 -6.53 -22.67 20.23
N LEU A 120 -5.53 -23.52 20.38
CA LEU A 120 -5.65 -24.97 20.16
C LEU A 120 -6.43 -25.58 21.33
N VAL A 121 -7.54 -26.26 21.02
CA VAL A 121 -8.28 -27.05 21.99
C VAL A 121 -8.09 -28.51 21.61
N PHE A 122 -7.39 -29.26 22.44
CA PHE A 122 -7.25 -30.71 22.26
C PHE A 122 -8.52 -31.36 22.80
N ASN A 123 -9.35 -31.92 21.91
CA ASN A 123 -10.49 -32.75 22.29
C ASN A 123 -10.05 -34.21 22.20
N ASN A 124 -9.67 -34.78 23.35
CA ASN A 124 -9.35 -36.21 23.42
C ASN A 124 -10.66 -36.98 23.58
N ILE A 125 -10.95 -37.88 22.63
CA ILE A 125 -12.10 -38.81 22.68
C ILE A 125 -11.60 -40.13 23.24
#